data_AF-A0A166S946-F1
#
_entry.id   AF-A0A166S946-F1
#
_cell.length_a   1.000
_cell.length_b   1.000
_cell.length_c   1.000
_cell.angle_alpha   90.00
_cell.angle_beta   90.00
_cell.angle_gamma   90.00
#
_symmetry.space_group_name_H-M   'P 1'
#
loop_
_entity.id
_entity.type
_entity.pdbx_description
1 polymer ?
#
loop_
_entity_poly.entity_id
_entity_poly.type
_entity_poly.pdbx_seq_one_letter_code
_entity_poly.pdbx_strand_id
1 'polypeptide(L)'
;MGIHMGDIVLDEDDFYGDGVNLATRLQEAAEEGGVLISDVVHRSIDDRLSELFRRAGSRRLKNVAGELKVFGWLPPGSAPPRVTPPTHAASLLLGVLPFDNLSSDPEQEFFADGITEEIITTLSKLPHLLVVARNSTFVYKHRSVDVKQVGLEQGVDFVLEGSVRRSGSRVRITAQLIDAKSGLHVWADRYDRHIEDVFEVQDEIALRIATELQVELLDGEMARFRGAGTKNLNAWNAQLQAVACSRSITKDAQADARRFAQQAIALDPEYSAPYCTLGFVCTVEARHGFGADKAAALAEARDCARRALEIDGYNPEAHAIDGFADAIDGKLAAAIAKFSTALALNANHADVAARLSLTLAFDGQIGEAIRVARQAITLNPHYPGWYAGVLGFALRLDGRYDEAIAAFTEYGEKVEGFGHLDLVIVHIERGDLVAAREEALRVLRYRPQFSIGKWRETQLFADPARLERDAAALGQAGLPA
;
A
#
# COMPACT_ATOMS: atom_id res chain seq x y z
N MET A 1 3.13 -12.61 26.29
CA MET A 1 3.53 -13.60 27.32
C MET A 1 3.27 -13.03 28.71
N GLY A 2 2.91 -13.88 29.68
CA GLY A 2 2.71 -13.49 31.09
C GLY A 2 3.69 -14.23 31.99
N ILE A 3 4.36 -13.52 32.90
CA ILE A 3 5.34 -14.12 33.82
C ILE A 3 5.00 -13.76 35.26
N HIS A 4 4.85 -14.79 36.09
CA HIS A 4 4.64 -14.67 37.52
C HIS A 4 5.53 -15.65 38.28
N MET A 5 5.85 -15.32 39.54
CA MET A 5 6.63 -16.15 40.45
C MET A 5 5.78 -16.40 41.68
N GLY A 6 5.45 -17.67 41.92
CA GLY A 6 4.60 -18.12 43.02
C GLY A 6 4.62 -19.65 43.12
N ASP A 7 3.99 -20.19 44.16
CA ASP A 7 4.00 -21.62 44.44
C ASP A 7 3.23 -22.41 43.36
N ILE A 8 3.81 -23.56 43.00
CA ILE A 8 3.23 -24.52 42.06
C ILE A 8 3.27 -25.92 42.68
N VAL A 9 2.26 -26.72 42.40
CA VAL A 9 2.16 -28.14 42.74
C VAL A 9 2.28 -28.93 41.44
N LEU A 10 3.16 -29.93 41.45
CA LEU A 10 3.39 -30.82 40.33
C LEU A 10 2.63 -32.13 40.58
N ASP A 11 1.80 -32.53 39.63
CA ASP A 11 1.27 -33.89 39.52
C ASP A 11 1.81 -34.51 38.23
N GLU A 12 1.83 -35.84 38.11
CA GLU A 12 2.71 -36.62 37.20
C GLU A 12 2.81 -36.15 35.74
N ASP A 13 1.84 -35.39 35.22
CA ASP A 13 1.88 -34.80 33.86
C ASP A 13 1.44 -33.31 33.76
N ASP A 14 1.16 -32.60 34.87
CA ASP A 14 0.61 -31.24 34.79
C ASP A 14 0.92 -30.32 35.99
N PHE A 15 0.88 -29.01 35.76
CA PHE A 15 1.23 -27.97 36.74
C PHE A 15 -0.01 -27.23 37.25
N TYR A 16 -0.25 -27.28 38.56
CA TYR A 16 -1.39 -26.61 39.19
C TYR A 16 -0.95 -25.65 40.29
N GLY A 17 -1.70 -24.58 40.50
CA GLY A 17 -1.46 -23.65 41.61
C GLY A 17 -1.76 -22.20 41.25
N ASP A 18 -1.79 -21.35 42.28
CA ASP A 18 -2.04 -19.92 42.14
C ASP A 18 -0.99 -19.25 41.25
N GLY A 19 0.25 -19.76 41.26
CA GLY A 19 1.34 -19.31 40.40
C GLY A 19 1.02 -19.44 38.90
N VAL A 20 0.52 -20.61 38.48
CA VAL A 20 0.17 -20.93 37.09
C VAL A 20 -1.03 -20.10 36.64
N ASN A 21 -2.06 -20.03 37.48
CA ASN A 21 -3.25 -19.23 37.20
C ASN A 21 -2.91 -17.76 36.97
N LEU A 22 -2.04 -17.18 37.79
CA LEU A 22 -1.63 -15.79 37.65
C LEU A 22 -0.78 -15.53 36.40
N ALA A 23 0.14 -16.44 36.05
CA ALA A 23 0.94 -16.31 34.83
C ALA A 23 0.04 -16.33 33.57
N THR A 24 -0.93 -17.24 33.50
CA THR A 24 -1.89 -17.32 32.39
C THR A 24 -2.75 -16.06 32.28
N ARG A 25 -3.23 -15.52 33.41
CA ARG A 25 -4.02 -14.27 33.40
C ARG A 25 -3.19 -13.05 33.01
N LEU A 26 -1.92 -13.01 33.38
CA LEU A 26 -1.00 -11.97 32.89
C LEU A 26 -0.76 -12.10 31.39
N GLN A 27 -0.73 -13.33 30.85
CA GLN A 27 -0.59 -13.56 29.42
C GLN A 27 -1.80 -13.07 28.65
N GLU A 28 -3.01 -13.40 29.10
CA GLU A 28 -4.26 -12.89 28.52
C GLU A 28 -4.37 -11.36 28.57
N ALA A 29 -3.74 -10.75 29.58
CA ALA A 29 -3.77 -9.31 29.81
C ALA A 29 -2.64 -8.54 29.09
N ALA A 30 -1.65 -9.25 28.53
CA ALA A 30 -0.53 -8.66 27.81
C ALA A 30 -0.95 -8.19 26.41
N GLU A 31 -0.41 -7.07 25.95
CA GLU A 31 -0.55 -6.63 24.56
C GLU A 31 0.13 -7.65 23.61
N GLU A 32 -0.36 -7.75 22.38
CA GLU A 32 0.18 -8.72 21.40
C GLU A 32 1.67 -8.44 21.12
N GLY A 33 2.49 -9.50 21.14
CA GLY A 33 3.95 -9.39 21.08
C GLY A 33 4.63 -8.87 22.37
N GLY A 34 3.85 -8.44 23.36
CA GLY A 34 4.35 -7.92 24.63
C GLY A 34 4.56 -8.98 25.72
N VAL A 35 5.32 -8.61 26.74
CA VAL A 35 5.54 -9.38 27.96
C VAL A 35 5.03 -8.60 29.15
N LEU A 36 4.14 -9.21 29.94
CA LEU A 36 3.62 -8.63 31.16
C LEU A 36 4.11 -9.45 32.37
N ILE A 37 4.75 -8.78 33.32
CA ILE A 37 5.32 -9.41 34.52
C ILE A 37 4.68 -8.85 35.79
N SER A 38 4.54 -9.70 36.80
CA SER A 38 4.12 -9.25 38.14
C SER A 38 5.21 -8.48 38.88
N ASP A 39 4.82 -7.65 39.85
CA ASP A 39 5.75 -6.92 40.75
C ASP A 39 6.74 -7.83 41.49
N VAL A 40 6.35 -9.07 41.83
CA VAL A 40 7.26 -10.04 42.45
C VAL A 40 8.38 -10.48 41.49
N VAL A 41 8.06 -10.63 40.20
CA VAL A 41 9.06 -10.93 39.16
C VAL A 41 9.94 -9.71 38.90
N HIS A 42 9.34 -8.52 38.81
CA HIS A 42 10.08 -7.26 38.57
C HIS A 42 11.12 -6.96 39.66
N ARG A 43 10.84 -7.31 40.92
CA ARG A 43 11.80 -7.16 42.04
C ARG A 43 12.86 -8.26 42.11
N SER A 44 12.62 -9.39 41.46
CA SER A 44 13.49 -10.57 41.52
C SER A 44 14.49 -10.65 40.37
N ILE A 45 14.41 -9.73 39.40
CA ILE A 45 15.34 -9.62 38.26
C ILE A 45 16.37 -8.51 38.51
N ASP A 46 17.51 -8.56 37.81
CA ASP A 46 18.56 -7.54 37.94
C ASP A 46 18.15 -6.17 37.37
N ASP A 47 18.87 -5.12 37.78
CA ASP A 47 18.56 -3.73 37.43
C ASP A 47 18.48 -3.50 35.92
N ARG A 48 19.40 -4.09 35.14
CA ARG A 48 19.46 -3.94 33.68
C ARG A 48 18.22 -4.52 33.01
N LEU A 49 17.74 -5.67 33.48
CA LEU A 49 16.52 -6.27 32.96
C LEU A 49 15.27 -5.52 33.45
N SER A 50 15.28 -5.02 34.71
CA SER A 50 14.18 -4.28 35.30
C SER A 50 13.85 -2.98 34.56
N GLU A 51 14.88 -2.30 34.00
CA GLU A 51 14.74 -1.06 33.21
C GLU A 51 13.99 -1.25 31.89
N LEU A 52 13.97 -2.47 31.35
CA LEU A 52 13.21 -2.77 30.14
C LEU A 52 11.71 -2.75 30.42
N PHE A 53 11.27 -3.10 31.63
CA PHE A 53 9.86 -3.22 31.97
C PHE A 53 9.31 -1.91 32.56
N ARG A 54 8.35 -1.30 31.85
CA ARG A 54 7.68 -0.07 32.30
C ARG A 54 6.48 -0.40 33.16
N ARG A 55 6.20 0.44 34.16
CA ARG A 55 5.04 0.27 35.04
C ARG A 55 3.75 0.32 34.23
N ALA A 56 2.97 -0.76 34.27
CA ALA A 56 1.73 -0.95 33.49
C ALA A 56 0.46 -0.89 34.37
N GLY A 57 0.58 -0.26 35.55
CA GLY A 57 -0.51 -0.03 36.49
C GLY A 57 -0.77 -1.17 37.49
N SER A 58 -1.88 -1.07 38.21
CA SER A 58 -2.44 -2.15 39.03
C SER A 58 -3.62 -2.77 38.30
N ARG A 59 -3.70 -4.10 38.24
CA ARG A 59 -4.80 -4.83 37.59
C ARG A 59 -5.51 -5.73 38.59
N ARG A 60 -6.84 -5.73 38.52
CA ARG A 60 -7.68 -6.68 39.24
C ARG A 60 -7.98 -7.85 38.32
N LEU A 61 -7.38 -9.01 38.60
CA LEU A 61 -7.53 -10.20 37.79
C LEU A 61 -8.69 -11.05 38.33
N LYS A 62 -9.42 -11.71 37.42
CA LYS A 62 -10.57 -12.56 37.78
C LYS A 62 -10.09 -13.70 38.69
N ASN A 63 -10.76 -13.89 39.83
CA ASN A 63 -10.47 -14.91 40.85
C ASN A 63 -9.11 -14.77 41.58
N VAL A 64 -8.55 -13.56 41.63
CA VAL A 64 -7.34 -13.25 42.42
C VAL A 64 -7.70 -12.27 43.54
N ALA A 65 -7.27 -12.55 44.76
CA ALA A 65 -7.52 -11.67 45.90
C ALA A 65 -6.56 -10.46 45.86
N GLY A 66 -7.09 -9.28 45.57
CA GLY A 66 -6.36 -8.00 45.61
C GLY A 66 -6.01 -7.43 44.23
N GLU A 67 -5.34 -6.28 44.24
CA GLU A 67 -4.80 -5.65 43.03
C GLU A 67 -3.34 -6.05 42.83
N LEU A 68 -3.00 -6.56 41.64
CA LEU A 68 -1.65 -6.93 41.29
C LEU A 68 -0.99 -5.78 40.51
N LYS A 69 0.14 -5.28 41.01
CA LYS A 69 0.99 -4.34 40.25
C LYS A 69 1.72 -5.10 39.15
N VAL A 70 1.68 -4.56 37.94
CA VAL A 70 2.25 -5.20 36.75
C VAL A 70 3.18 -4.26 36.00
N PHE A 71 4.16 -4.85 35.33
CA PHE A 71 5.13 -4.15 34.51
C PHE A 71 5.14 -4.79 33.12
N GLY A 72 5.11 -3.95 32.09
CA GLY A 72 5.02 -4.37 30.70
C GLY A 72 6.30 -4.03 29.95
N TRP A 73 6.71 -4.94 29.10
CA TRP A 73 7.74 -4.71 28.09
C TRP A 73 7.16 -5.04 26.72
N LEU A 74 7.36 -4.14 25.77
CA LEU A 74 7.16 -4.42 24.35
C LEU A 74 8.53 -4.29 23.65
N PRO A 75 8.88 -5.22 22.76
CA PRO A 75 10.07 -5.08 21.93
C PRO A 75 10.01 -3.77 21.12
N PRO A 76 11.09 -2.97 21.09
CA PRO A 76 11.22 -1.89 20.12
C PRO A 76 11.15 -2.51 18.71
N GLY A 77 10.14 -2.15 17.93
CA GLY A 77 9.96 -2.62 16.55
C GLY A 77 9.03 -3.81 16.33
N SER A 78 8.32 -4.32 17.35
CA SER A 78 7.29 -5.36 17.15
C SER A 78 5.85 -4.84 17.15
N ALA A 79 5.65 -3.53 17.33
CA ALA A 79 4.39 -2.92 16.92
C ALA A 79 4.44 -2.77 15.39
N PRO A 80 3.42 -3.21 14.63
CA PRO A 80 3.29 -2.74 13.25
C PRO A 80 3.39 -1.21 13.30
N PRO A 81 4.10 -0.57 12.35
CA PRO A 81 4.26 0.86 12.36
C PRO A 81 2.86 1.47 12.50
N ARG A 82 2.57 2.07 13.66
CA ARG A 82 1.44 2.97 13.78
C ARG A 82 1.80 4.10 12.83
N VAL A 83 1.24 4.03 11.63
CA VAL A 83 1.11 5.19 10.74
C VAL A 83 0.43 6.21 11.62
N THR A 84 1.22 7.11 12.19
CA THR A 84 0.65 8.28 12.83
C THR A 84 0.15 9.06 11.64
N PRO A 85 -1.17 9.24 11.47
CA PRO A 85 -1.66 9.96 10.31
C PRO A 85 -0.93 11.30 10.30
N PRO A 86 -0.41 11.77 9.15
CA PRO A 86 -0.04 13.18 9.06
C PRO A 86 -1.25 13.96 9.55
N THR A 87 -1.02 14.93 10.43
CA THR A 87 -2.04 15.82 11.00
C THR A 87 -2.74 16.60 9.89
N HIS A 88 -3.64 15.95 9.16
CA HIS A 88 -4.70 16.55 8.38
C HIS A 88 -5.94 16.49 9.26
N ALA A 89 -6.14 17.55 10.04
CA ALA A 89 -7.20 17.66 11.03
C ALA A 89 -8.63 17.74 10.42
N ALA A 90 -8.89 17.16 9.25
CA ALA A 90 -10.18 17.24 8.55
C ALA A 90 -10.52 16.10 7.57
N SER A 91 -9.65 15.12 7.32
CA SER A 91 -9.94 14.05 6.34
C SER A 91 -10.17 12.70 7.01
N LEU A 92 -11.29 12.06 6.70
CA LEU A 92 -11.65 10.73 7.20
C LEU A 92 -10.90 9.66 6.40
N LEU A 93 -10.38 8.63 7.06
CA LEU A 93 -9.80 7.45 6.39
C LEU A 93 -10.82 6.30 6.32
N LEU A 94 -11.01 5.74 5.12
CA LEU A 94 -11.92 4.65 4.83
C LEU A 94 -11.15 3.44 4.27
N GLY A 95 -11.38 2.25 4.84
CA GLY A 95 -10.99 0.98 4.25
C GLY A 95 -12.17 0.28 3.59
N VAL A 96 -11.97 -0.28 2.40
CA VAL A 96 -12.99 -1.12 1.74
C VAL A 96 -12.50 -2.56 1.73
N LEU A 97 -13.19 -3.44 2.47
CA LEU A 97 -12.89 -4.86 2.51
C LEU A 97 -13.37 -5.55 1.22
N PRO A 98 -12.72 -6.66 0.80
CA PRO A 98 -13.21 -7.50 -0.29
C PRO A 98 -14.65 -7.92 -0.03
N PHE A 99 -15.55 -7.69 -1.00
CA PHE A 99 -16.93 -8.11 -0.86
C PHE A 99 -17.01 -9.64 -0.96
N ASP A 100 -17.75 -10.26 -0.05
CA ASP A 100 -17.94 -11.71 -0.05
C ASP A 100 -18.71 -12.16 -1.29
N ASN A 101 -18.18 -13.16 -2.00
CA ASN A 101 -18.93 -13.85 -3.06
C ASN A 101 -19.89 -14.87 -2.44
N LEU A 102 -21.19 -14.54 -2.42
CA LEU A 102 -22.25 -15.44 -1.96
C LEU A 102 -22.97 -16.17 -3.11
N SER A 103 -22.33 -16.23 -4.28
CA SER A 103 -22.79 -16.97 -5.44
C SER A 103 -22.33 -18.42 -5.37
N SER A 104 -23.02 -19.34 -6.06
CA SER A 104 -22.71 -20.77 -6.02
C SER A 104 -21.50 -21.18 -6.88
N ASP A 105 -20.95 -20.24 -7.65
CA ASP A 105 -19.92 -20.47 -8.65
C ASP A 105 -18.64 -19.71 -8.29
N PRO A 106 -17.52 -20.42 -8.02
CA PRO A 106 -16.22 -19.82 -7.73
C PRO A 106 -15.65 -18.99 -8.87
N GLU A 107 -16.05 -19.20 -10.13
CA GLU A 107 -15.61 -18.34 -11.24
C GLU A 107 -16.14 -16.90 -11.11
N GLN A 108 -17.15 -16.69 -10.26
CA GLN A 108 -17.74 -15.38 -9.96
C GLN A 108 -17.01 -14.61 -8.86
N GLU A 109 -15.97 -15.20 -8.27
CA GLU A 109 -15.09 -14.54 -7.31
C GLU A 109 -14.47 -13.27 -7.91
N PHE A 110 -14.04 -13.35 -9.17
CA PHE A 110 -13.50 -12.23 -9.92
C PHE A 110 -14.51 -11.07 -10.07
N PHE A 111 -15.80 -11.40 -10.14
CA PHE A 111 -16.86 -10.40 -10.24
C PHE A 111 -16.99 -9.61 -8.93
N ALA A 112 -16.99 -10.28 -7.78
CA ALA A 112 -17.03 -9.62 -6.47
C ALA A 112 -15.78 -8.75 -6.22
N ASP A 113 -14.61 -9.27 -6.58
CA ASP A 113 -13.35 -8.51 -6.54
C ASP A 113 -13.40 -7.28 -7.44
N GLY A 114 -13.94 -7.41 -8.65
CA GLY A 114 -14.12 -6.31 -9.60
C GLY A 114 -15.05 -5.21 -9.06
N ILE A 115 -16.19 -5.59 -8.46
CA ILE A 115 -17.10 -4.63 -7.82
C ILE A 115 -16.40 -3.91 -6.66
N THR A 116 -15.62 -4.62 -5.86
CA THR A 116 -14.86 -4.01 -4.75
C THR A 116 -13.84 -2.99 -5.30
N GLU A 117 -13.11 -3.34 -6.36
CA GLU A 117 -12.13 -2.45 -7.01
C GLU A 117 -12.78 -1.17 -7.53
N GLU A 118 -13.93 -1.29 -8.20
CA GLU A 118 -14.66 -0.14 -8.73
C GLU A 118 -15.17 0.75 -7.59
N ILE A 119 -15.70 0.18 -6.51
CA ILE A 119 -16.13 0.96 -5.33
C ILE A 119 -14.95 1.72 -4.73
N ILE A 120 -13.78 1.08 -4.57
CA ILE A 120 -12.54 1.76 -4.11
C ILE A 120 -12.19 2.90 -5.05
N THR A 121 -12.20 2.64 -6.36
CA THR A 121 -11.83 3.61 -7.40
C THR A 121 -12.77 4.81 -7.39
N THR A 122 -14.07 4.57 -7.26
CA THR A 122 -15.11 5.61 -7.24
C THR A 122 -15.06 6.42 -5.94
N LEU A 123 -14.89 5.78 -4.79
CA LEU A 123 -14.72 6.47 -3.49
C LEU A 123 -13.42 7.28 -3.42
N SER A 124 -12.34 6.79 -4.04
CA SER A 124 -11.03 7.46 -4.04
C SER A 124 -11.07 8.83 -4.73
N LYS A 125 -12.04 9.06 -5.61
CA LYS A 125 -12.25 10.33 -6.31
C LYS A 125 -13.00 11.36 -5.47
N LEU A 126 -13.58 10.97 -4.33
CA LEU A 126 -14.31 11.91 -3.47
C LEU A 126 -13.31 12.83 -2.75
N PRO A 127 -13.50 14.16 -2.81
CA PRO A 127 -12.64 15.11 -2.11
C PRO A 127 -12.77 14.88 -0.60
N HIS A 128 -11.70 15.16 0.14
CA HIS A 128 -11.67 15.10 1.62
C HIS A 128 -11.89 13.70 2.26
N LEU A 129 -12.21 12.67 1.47
CA LEU A 129 -12.24 11.27 1.89
C LEU A 129 -10.94 10.59 1.47
N LEU A 130 -10.19 10.08 2.45
CA LEU A 130 -9.01 9.26 2.17
C LEU A 130 -9.42 7.79 2.11
N VAL A 131 -9.08 7.10 1.03
CA VAL A 131 -9.40 5.67 0.86
C VAL A 131 -8.11 4.90 0.79
N VAL A 132 -7.93 3.92 1.68
CA VAL A 132 -6.73 3.07 1.64
C VAL A 132 -6.74 2.18 0.41
N ALA A 133 -5.57 2.00 -0.19
CA ALA A 133 -5.42 1.22 -1.41
C ALA A 133 -5.87 -0.24 -1.20
N ARG A 134 -6.43 -0.82 -2.26
CA ARG A 134 -6.90 -2.22 -2.33
C ARG A 134 -5.98 -3.25 -1.66
N ASN A 135 -4.68 -3.20 -1.92
CA ASN A 135 -3.75 -4.19 -1.39
C ASN A 135 -3.68 -4.19 0.14
N SER A 136 -4.06 -3.09 0.78
CA SER A 136 -4.12 -2.95 2.24
C SER A 136 -5.29 -3.68 2.87
N THR A 137 -6.39 -3.89 2.13
CA THR A 137 -7.58 -4.57 2.65
C THR A 137 -7.75 -5.99 2.09
N PHE A 138 -7.19 -6.29 0.92
CA PHE A 138 -7.31 -7.62 0.31
C PHE A 138 -6.55 -8.72 1.05
N VAL A 139 -5.65 -8.38 1.96
CA VAL A 139 -5.04 -9.34 2.91
C VAL A 139 -6.06 -10.03 3.82
N TYR A 140 -7.23 -9.42 4.00
CA TYR A 140 -8.35 -9.94 4.80
C TYR A 140 -9.29 -10.84 4.01
N LYS A 141 -9.05 -11.05 2.70
CA LYS A 141 -9.92 -11.88 1.86
C LYS A 141 -10.03 -13.31 2.44
N HIS A 142 -11.26 -13.83 2.47
CA HIS A 142 -11.60 -15.13 3.05
C HIS A 142 -11.31 -15.29 4.55
N ARG A 143 -11.13 -14.18 5.27
CA ARG A 143 -10.98 -14.18 6.73
C ARG A 143 -12.20 -13.53 7.35
N SER A 144 -12.68 -14.11 8.44
CA SER A 144 -13.60 -13.40 9.34
C SER A 144 -12.75 -12.50 10.22
N VAL A 145 -12.93 -11.18 10.11
CA VAL A 145 -12.09 -10.19 10.80
C VAL A 145 -12.99 -9.26 11.59
N ASP A 146 -12.57 -8.92 12.82
CA ASP A 146 -13.23 -7.85 13.58
C ASP A 146 -12.87 -6.51 12.94
N VAL A 147 -13.89 -5.73 12.55
CA VAL A 147 -13.72 -4.40 11.95
C VAL A 147 -12.88 -3.47 12.84
N LYS A 148 -12.93 -3.64 14.17
CA LYS A 148 -12.07 -2.88 15.09
C LYS A 148 -10.60 -3.20 14.91
N GLN A 149 -10.29 -4.47 14.66
CA GLN A 149 -8.93 -4.91 14.38
C GLN A 149 -8.47 -4.36 13.03
N VAL A 150 -9.32 -4.39 11.99
CA VAL A 150 -9.02 -3.76 10.70
C VAL A 150 -8.73 -2.26 10.87
N GLY A 151 -9.54 -1.55 11.65
CA GLY A 151 -9.33 -0.13 11.99
C GLY A 151 -7.98 0.14 12.62
N LEU A 152 -7.57 -0.70 13.58
CA LEU A 152 -6.29 -0.58 14.27
C LEU A 152 -5.10 -0.90 13.37
N GLU A 153 -5.19 -1.95 12.56
CA GLU A 153 -4.12 -2.43 11.69
C GLU A 153 -3.92 -1.51 10.47
N GLN A 154 -5.02 -1.02 9.88
CA GLN A 154 -4.98 -0.15 8.69
C GLN A 154 -4.95 1.34 9.04
N GLY A 155 -5.19 1.71 10.29
CA GLY A 155 -5.28 3.11 10.73
C GLY A 155 -6.47 3.86 10.14
N VAL A 156 -7.56 3.16 9.82
CA VAL A 156 -8.76 3.74 9.20
C VAL A 156 -9.82 4.10 10.25
N ASP A 157 -10.59 5.17 9.97
CA ASP A 157 -11.70 5.61 10.84
C ASP A 157 -12.98 4.81 10.56
N PHE A 158 -13.20 4.43 9.30
CA PHE A 158 -14.37 3.69 8.84
C PHE A 158 -13.96 2.49 7.99
N VAL A 159 -14.83 1.47 7.97
CA VAL A 159 -14.70 0.31 7.10
C VAL A 159 -16.00 0.10 6.32
N LEU A 160 -15.88 -0.06 5.01
CA LEU A 160 -16.94 -0.53 4.12
C LEU A 160 -16.73 -2.02 3.87
N GLU A 161 -17.75 -2.81 4.13
CA GLU A 161 -17.77 -4.24 3.79
C GLU A 161 -19.10 -4.61 3.14
N GLY A 162 -19.16 -5.80 2.55
CA GLY A 162 -20.34 -6.18 1.79
C GLY A 162 -20.27 -7.57 1.20
N SER A 163 -21.29 -7.88 0.42
CA SER A 163 -21.39 -9.15 -0.28
C SER A 163 -22.03 -8.98 -1.65
N VAL A 164 -21.65 -9.84 -2.59
CA VAL A 164 -22.20 -9.90 -3.93
C VAL A 164 -22.77 -11.29 -4.16
N ARG A 165 -24.02 -11.36 -4.61
CA ARG A 165 -24.66 -12.60 -5.08
C ARG A 165 -25.20 -12.39 -6.48
N ARG A 166 -24.69 -13.15 -7.44
CA ARG A 166 -25.22 -13.18 -8.80
C ARG A 166 -26.03 -14.46 -9.03
N SER A 167 -27.18 -14.29 -9.68
CA SER A 167 -28.07 -15.38 -10.07
C SER A 167 -28.62 -15.11 -11.46
N GLY A 168 -27.99 -15.71 -12.48
CA GLY A 168 -28.31 -15.45 -13.89
C GLY A 168 -28.04 -13.99 -14.26
N SER A 169 -29.08 -13.26 -14.64
CA SER A 169 -29.01 -11.85 -15.03
C SER A 169 -29.29 -10.86 -13.89
N ARG A 170 -29.51 -11.34 -12.65
CA ARG A 170 -29.68 -10.47 -11.49
C ARG A 170 -28.48 -10.52 -10.55
N VAL A 171 -28.16 -9.36 -10.00
CA VAL A 171 -27.10 -9.18 -9.01
C VAL A 171 -27.71 -8.53 -7.77
N ARG A 172 -27.40 -9.10 -6.61
CA ARG A 172 -27.68 -8.54 -5.30
C ARG A 172 -26.37 -8.10 -4.66
N ILE A 173 -26.27 -6.83 -4.30
CA ILE A 173 -25.14 -6.27 -3.57
C ILE A 173 -25.65 -5.81 -2.21
N THR A 174 -24.97 -6.19 -1.13
CA THR A 174 -25.15 -5.60 0.20
C THR A 174 -23.90 -4.83 0.56
N ALA A 175 -24.05 -3.62 1.07
CA ALA A 175 -22.93 -2.80 1.51
C ALA A 175 -23.25 -2.20 2.88
N GLN A 176 -22.25 -2.12 3.74
CA GLN A 176 -22.39 -1.54 5.07
C GLN A 176 -21.14 -0.78 5.49
N LEU A 177 -21.36 0.40 6.04
CA LEU A 177 -20.35 1.31 6.56
C LEU A 177 -20.34 1.22 8.08
N ILE A 178 -19.16 0.93 8.64
CA ILE A 178 -18.97 0.64 10.06
C ILE A 178 -17.92 1.61 10.61
N ASP A 179 -18.19 2.19 11.77
CA ASP A 179 -17.21 3.00 12.52
C ASP A 179 -16.18 2.05 13.14
N ALA A 180 -14.91 2.20 12.75
CA ALA A 180 -13.86 1.26 13.11
C ALA A 180 -13.44 1.36 14.59
N LYS A 181 -13.80 2.43 15.30
CA LYS A 181 -13.47 2.62 16.73
C LYS A 181 -14.52 1.94 17.62
N SER A 182 -15.79 2.14 17.31
CA SER A 182 -16.93 1.66 18.09
C SER A 182 -17.43 0.28 17.64
N GLY A 183 -17.21 -0.08 16.37
CA GLY A 183 -17.78 -1.26 15.72
C GLY A 183 -19.27 -1.13 15.42
N LEU A 184 -19.82 0.08 15.46
CA LEU A 184 -21.23 0.33 15.19
C LEU A 184 -21.48 0.56 13.70
N HIS A 185 -22.59 0.03 13.19
CA HIS A 185 -23.03 0.32 11.83
C HIS A 185 -23.50 1.77 11.74
N VAL A 186 -22.86 2.52 10.85
CA VAL A 186 -23.25 3.88 10.46
C VAL A 186 -24.36 3.81 9.42
N TRP A 187 -24.20 2.91 8.45
CA TRP A 187 -25.14 2.73 7.36
C TRP A 187 -25.08 1.30 6.81
N ALA A 188 -26.19 0.81 6.29
CA ALA A 188 -26.25 -0.45 5.54
C ALA A 188 -27.41 -0.39 4.54
N ASP A 189 -27.19 -0.93 3.34
CA ASP A 189 -28.23 -1.01 2.32
C ASP A 189 -28.06 -2.25 1.41
N ARG A 190 -29.12 -2.55 0.65
CA ARG A 190 -29.19 -3.67 -0.30
C ARG A 190 -29.70 -3.21 -1.65
N TYR A 191 -28.95 -3.57 -2.68
CA TYR A 191 -29.25 -3.27 -4.07
C TYR A 191 -29.59 -4.55 -4.82
N ASP A 192 -30.77 -4.58 -5.44
CA ASP A 192 -31.23 -5.66 -6.30
C ASP A 192 -31.37 -5.12 -7.73
N ARG A 193 -30.44 -5.46 -8.63
CA ARG A 193 -30.38 -4.91 -10.00
C ARG A 193 -30.29 -5.99 -11.07
N HIS A 194 -30.55 -5.61 -12.32
CA HIS A 194 -30.11 -6.38 -13.48
C HIS A 194 -28.59 -6.23 -13.61
N ILE A 195 -27.91 -7.23 -14.16
CA ILE A 195 -26.44 -7.21 -14.26
C ILE A 195 -25.93 -6.09 -15.18
N GLU A 196 -26.75 -5.64 -16.12
CA GLU A 196 -26.45 -4.52 -17.02
C GLU A 196 -26.46 -3.17 -16.28
N ASP A 197 -27.23 -3.07 -15.19
CA ASP A 197 -27.37 -1.85 -14.37
C ASP A 197 -26.49 -1.89 -13.11
N VAL A 198 -25.63 -2.92 -12.97
CA VAL A 198 -24.81 -3.10 -11.76
C VAL A 198 -23.84 -1.95 -11.53
N PHE A 199 -23.44 -1.26 -12.60
CA PHE A 199 -22.56 -0.10 -12.54
C PHE A 199 -23.21 1.12 -11.87
N GLU A 200 -24.54 1.28 -11.97
CA GLU A 200 -25.26 2.37 -11.31
C GLU A 200 -25.22 2.24 -9.78
N VAL A 201 -25.08 1.00 -9.28
CA VAL A 201 -25.01 0.72 -7.83
C VAL A 201 -23.74 1.28 -7.20
N GLN A 202 -22.63 1.32 -7.93
CA GLN A 202 -21.35 1.78 -7.40
C GLN A 202 -21.41 3.28 -7.09
N ASP A 203 -21.95 4.05 -8.03
CA ASP A 203 -22.19 5.48 -7.86
C ASP A 203 -23.19 5.74 -6.72
N GLU A 204 -24.27 4.96 -6.64
CA GLU A 204 -25.24 5.04 -5.54
C GLU A 204 -24.58 4.79 -4.17
N ILE A 205 -23.76 3.73 -4.04
CA ILE A 205 -23.03 3.39 -2.81
C ILE A 205 -22.10 4.55 -2.41
N ALA A 206 -21.30 5.04 -3.34
CA ALA A 206 -20.31 6.06 -3.02
C ALA A 206 -20.94 7.44 -2.73
N LEU A 207 -22.02 7.83 -3.40
CA LEU A 207 -22.81 9.01 -3.02
C LEU A 207 -23.45 8.86 -1.64
N ARG A 208 -23.92 7.66 -1.32
CA ARG A 208 -24.52 7.40 -0.01
C ARG A 208 -23.46 7.50 1.08
N ILE A 209 -22.28 6.90 0.89
CA ILE A 209 -21.15 7.02 1.82
C ILE A 209 -20.73 8.47 1.99
N ALA A 210 -20.60 9.25 0.91
CA ALA A 210 -20.29 10.67 0.99
C ALA A 210 -21.32 11.43 1.85
N THR A 211 -22.60 11.11 1.70
CA THR A 211 -23.69 11.71 2.49
C THR A 211 -23.60 11.34 3.97
N GLU A 212 -23.42 10.05 4.29
CA GLU A 212 -23.35 9.57 5.68
C GLU A 212 -22.10 10.09 6.41
N LEU A 213 -20.98 10.22 5.68
CA LEU A 213 -19.73 10.78 6.19
C LEU A 213 -19.70 12.31 6.15
N GLN A 214 -20.78 12.96 5.69
CA GLN A 214 -20.88 14.42 5.56
C GLN A 214 -19.74 15.04 4.74
N VAL A 215 -19.30 14.35 3.70
CA VAL A 215 -18.33 14.85 2.73
C VAL A 215 -19.04 15.87 1.85
N GLU A 216 -18.62 17.13 1.92
CA GLU A 216 -19.14 18.18 1.03
C GLU A 216 -18.73 17.89 -0.42
N LEU A 217 -19.71 17.85 -1.33
CA LEU A 217 -19.50 17.69 -2.76
C LEU A 217 -20.03 18.93 -3.47
N LEU A 218 -19.17 19.60 -4.24
CA LEU A 218 -19.58 20.69 -5.13
C LEU A 218 -20.27 20.12 -6.37
N ASP A 219 -21.19 20.87 -6.97
CA ASP A 219 -21.94 20.44 -8.17
C ASP A 219 -21.04 20.00 -9.33
N GLY A 220 -19.86 20.61 -9.47
CA GLY A 220 -18.86 20.24 -10.48
C GLY A 220 -18.14 18.92 -10.20
N GLU A 221 -18.03 18.52 -8.93
CA GLU A 221 -17.44 17.24 -8.50
C GLU A 221 -18.44 16.09 -8.70
N MET A 222 -19.71 16.35 -8.38
CA MET A 222 -20.84 15.44 -8.65
C MET A 222 -21.01 15.10 -10.13
N ALA A 223 -20.83 16.07 -11.03
CA ALA A 223 -20.92 15.84 -12.47
C ALA A 223 -19.75 15.01 -13.01
N ARG A 224 -18.54 15.17 -12.46
CA ARG A 224 -17.35 14.36 -12.80
C ARG A 224 -17.50 12.92 -12.33
N PHE A 225 -18.12 12.73 -11.17
CA PHE A 225 -18.29 11.45 -10.51
C PHE A 225 -19.15 10.46 -11.33
N ARG A 226 -20.22 10.91 -11.99
CA ARG A 226 -21.22 10.05 -12.69
C ARG A 226 -20.87 9.65 -14.15
N GLY A 227 -19.74 10.12 -14.69
CA GLY A 227 -19.48 10.10 -16.14
C GLY A 227 -18.49 9.05 -16.65
N ALA A 228 -17.79 8.33 -15.78
CA ALA A 228 -16.55 7.64 -16.15
C ALA A 228 -16.66 6.11 -16.03
N GLY A 229 -17.39 5.44 -16.95
CA GLY A 229 -17.50 3.98 -16.96
C GLY A 229 -18.11 3.42 -18.24
N THR A 230 -17.96 2.10 -18.46
CA THR A 230 -18.58 1.37 -19.57
C THR A 230 -19.91 0.74 -19.14
N LYS A 231 -20.87 0.62 -20.08
CA LYS A 231 -22.07 -0.22 -19.92
C LYS A 231 -21.91 -1.61 -20.56
N ASN A 232 -20.77 -1.87 -21.20
CA ASN A 232 -20.48 -3.13 -21.85
C ASN A 232 -19.73 -4.08 -20.89
N LEU A 233 -20.45 -5.08 -20.36
CA LEU A 233 -19.90 -6.07 -19.44
C LEU A 233 -18.67 -6.80 -19.96
N ASN A 234 -18.59 -7.05 -21.28
CA ASN A 234 -17.43 -7.72 -21.87
C ASN A 234 -16.21 -6.80 -21.92
N ALA A 235 -16.41 -5.51 -22.22
CA ALA A 235 -15.35 -4.51 -22.19
C ALA A 235 -14.82 -4.33 -20.77
N TRP A 236 -15.72 -4.28 -19.79
CA TRP A 236 -15.39 -4.22 -18.37
C TRP A 236 -14.60 -5.45 -17.88
N ASN A 237 -15.06 -6.66 -18.20
CA ASN A 237 -14.35 -7.89 -17.82
C ASN A 237 -12.93 -7.93 -18.42
N ALA A 238 -12.78 -7.58 -19.71
CA ALA A 238 -11.49 -7.50 -20.35
C ALA A 238 -10.59 -6.45 -19.67
N GLN A 239 -11.15 -5.31 -19.29
CA GLN A 239 -10.41 -4.27 -18.58
C GLN A 239 -9.91 -4.73 -17.20
N LEU A 240 -10.76 -5.41 -16.41
CA LEU A 240 -10.34 -5.96 -15.12
C LEU A 240 -9.21 -7.00 -15.28
N GLN A 241 -9.27 -7.83 -16.32
CA GLN A 241 -8.20 -8.78 -16.64
C GLN A 241 -6.90 -8.04 -17.01
N ALA A 242 -7.02 -6.96 -17.78
CA ALA A 242 -5.87 -6.12 -18.13
C ALA A 242 -5.19 -5.52 -16.89
N VAL A 243 -5.97 -4.97 -15.95
CA VAL A 243 -5.47 -4.43 -14.67
C VAL A 243 -4.85 -5.52 -13.81
N ALA A 244 -5.47 -6.70 -13.72
CA ALA A 244 -4.93 -7.82 -12.95
C ALA A 244 -3.55 -8.26 -13.48
N CYS A 245 -3.41 -8.37 -14.80
CA CYS A 245 -2.14 -8.69 -15.45
C CYS A 245 -1.10 -7.56 -15.29
N SER A 246 -1.51 -6.29 -15.41
CA SER A 246 -0.58 -5.15 -15.40
C SER A 246 0.16 -4.97 -14.06
N ARG A 247 -0.41 -5.49 -12.96
CA ARG A 247 0.22 -5.50 -11.63
C ARG A 247 1.53 -6.30 -11.59
N SER A 248 1.70 -7.27 -12.47
CA SER A 248 2.93 -8.06 -12.56
C SER A 248 3.85 -7.49 -13.64
N ILE A 249 5.05 -7.05 -13.25
CA ILE A 249 6.03 -6.44 -14.14
C ILE A 249 6.91 -7.52 -14.79
N THR A 250 6.29 -8.46 -15.50
CA THR A 250 6.99 -9.44 -16.34
C THR A 250 6.59 -9.27 -17.81
N LYS A 251 7.46 -9.66 -18.73
CA LYS A 251 7.20 -9.52 -20.17
C LYS A 251 5.86 -10.18 -20.59
N ASP A 252 5.61 -11.40 -20.13
CA ASP A 252 4.40 -12.15 -20.48
C ASP A 252 3.15 -11.53 -19.87
N ALA A 253 3.20 -11.11 -18.59
CA ALA A 253 2.06 -10.47 -17.95
C ALA A 253 1.72 -9.11 -18.59
N GLN A 254 2.72 -8.33 -18.99
CA GLN A 254 2.49 -7.07 -19.72
C GLN A 254 1.92 -7.32 -21.12
N ALA A 255 2.34 -8.39 -21.81
CA ALA A 255 1.75 -8.78 -23.09
C ALA A 255 0.27 -9.18 -22.96
N ASP A 256 -0.09 -9.93 -21.91
CA ASP A 256 -1.49 -10.25 -21.62
C ASP A 256 -2.29 -9.00 -21.23
N ALA A 257 -1.73 -8.11 -20.40
CA ALA A 257 -2.37 -6.86 -20.03
C ALA A 257 -2.69 -5.99 -21.26
N ARG A 258 -1.72 -5.85 -22.18
CA ARG A 258 -1.90 -5.16 -23.46
C ARG A 258 -3.03 -5.79 -24.29
N ARG A 259 -3.03 -7.12 -24.44
CA ARG A 259 -4.06 -7.85 -25.22
C ARG A 259 -5.46 -7.61 -24.66
N PHE A 260 -5.63 -7.70 -23.36
CA PHE A 260 -6.92 -7.49 -22.71
C PHE A 260 -7.37 -6.02 -22.75
N ALA A 261 -6.45 -5.06 -22.57
CA ALA A 261 -6.77 -3.63 -22.71
C ALA A 261 -7.22 -3.31 -24.15
N GLN A 262 -6.52 -3.83 -25.17
CA GLN A 262 -6.91 -3.67 -26.57
C GLN A 262 -8.27 -4.31 -26.88
N GLN A 263 -8.56 -5.47 -26.30
CA GLN A 263 -9.87 -6.11 -26.42
C GLN A 263 -10.98 -5.25 -25.79
N ALA A 264 -10.74 -4.66 -24.62
CA ALA A 264 -11.69 -3.74 -23.99
C ALA A 264 -11.95 -2.51 -24.86
N ILE A 265 -10.91 -1.89 -25.42
CA ILE A 265 -11.02 -0.76 -26.36
C ILE A 265 -11.83 -1.15 -27.60
N ALA A 266 -11.62 -2.34 -28.17
CA ALA A 266 -12.34 -2.79 -29.35
C ALA A 266 -13.84 -3.03 -29.07
N LEU A 267 -14.18 -3.43 -27.83
CA LEU A 267 -15.56 -3.68 -27.39
C LEU A 267 -16.30 -2.39 -27.01
N ASP A 268 -15.58 -1.38 -26.51
CA ASP A 268 -16.11 -0.07 -26.18
C ASP A 268 -15.05 1.03 -26.38
N PRO A 269 -14.99 1.67 -27.57
CA PRO A 269 -14.01 2.71 -27.88
C PRO A 269 -14.15 4.00 -27.07
N GLU A 270 -15.31 4.22 -26.43
CA GLU A 270 -15.56 5.38 -25.56
C GLU A 270 -15.31 5.04 -24.08
N TYR A 271 -14.73 3.87 -23.78
CA TYR A 271 -14.30 3.51 -22.44
C TYR A 271 -12.88 4.01 -22.16
N SER A 272 -12.75 5.03 -21.32
CA SER A 272 -11.46 5.70 -21.03
C SER A 272 -10.44 4.81 -20.29
N ALA A 273 -10.87 3.95 -19.37
CA ALA A 273 -9.96 3.20 -18.49
C ALA A 273 -9.01 2.22 -19.22
N PRO A 274 -9.44 1.48 -20.26
CA PRO A 274 -8.56 0.65 -21.07
C PRO A 274 -7.42 1.40 -21.76
N TYR A 275 -7.65 2.63 -22.23
CA TYR A 275 -6.57 3.46 -22.74
C TYR A 275 -5.55 3.77 -21.65
N CYS A 276 -6.00 4.02 -20.42
CA CYS A 276 -5.09 4.25 -19.30
C CYS A 276 -4.25 2.99 -19.00
N THR A 277 -4.86 1.82 -18.91
CA THR A 277 -4.11 0.57 -18.68
C THR A 277 -3.14 0.27 -19.80
N LEU A 278 -3.55 0.45 -21.06
CA LEU A 278 -2.66 0.28 -22.21
C LEU A 278 -1.48 1.27 -22.15
N GLY A 279 -1.75 2.54 -21.87
CA GLY A 279 -0.72 3.56 -21.73
C GLY A 279 0.28 3.24 -20.62
N PHE A 280 -0.19 2.76 -19.46
CA PHE A 280 0.68 2.27 -18.39
C PHE A 280 1.57 1.11 -18.87
N VAL A 281 1.00 0.11 -19.54
CA VAL A 281 1.77 -1.02 -20.10
C VAL A 281 2.85 -0.51 -21.06
N CYS A 282 2.53 0.44 -21.94
CA CYS A 282 3.51 1.07 -22.82
C CYS A 282 4.67 1.74 -22.05
N THR A 283 4.39 2.41 -20.92
CA THR A 283 5.46 2.99 -20.08
C THR A 283 6.33 1.91 -19.42
N VAL A 284 5.74 0.79 -19.02
CA VAL A 284 6.48 -0.36 -18.47
C VAL A 284 7.36 -1.00 -19.53
N GLU A 285 6.84 -1.20 -20.74
CA GLU A 285 7.61 -1.69 -21.89
C GLU A 285 8.80 -0.79 -22.21
N ALA A 286 8.59 0.53 -22.26
CA ALA A 286 9.65 1.51 -22.50
C ALA A 286 10.73 1.50 -21.41
N ARG A 287 10.33 1.34 -20.15
CA ARG A 287 11.25 1.34 -18.99
C ARG A 287 12.05 0.05 -18.86
N HIS A 288 11.43 -1.09 -19.13
CA HIS A 288 12.01 -2.41 -18.89
C HIS A 288 12.47 -3.14 -20.16
N GLY A 289 12.26 -2.56 -21.35
CA GLY A 289 12.66 -3.15 -22.62
C GLY A 289 11.87 -4.40 -22.99
N PHE A 290 10.60 -4.50 -22.55
CA PHE A 290 9.76 -5.68 -22.79
C PHE A 290 9.14 -5.75 -24.19
N GLY A 291 9.31 -4.72 -25.02
CA GLY A 291 8.62 -4.60 -26.32
C GLY A 291 9.40 -3.83 -27.38
N ALA A 292 8.68 -3.00 -28.14
CA ALA A 292 9.19 -2.18 -29.24
C ALA A 292 10.22 -1.13 -28.78
N ASP A 293 10.76 -0.37 -29.73
CA ASP A 293 11.65 0.76 -29.46
C ASP A 293 11.08 1.69 -28.37
N LYS A 294 11.97 2.15 -27.47
CA LYS A 294 11.60 2.99 -26.32
C LYS A 294 10.78 4.21 -26.74
N ALA A 295 11.18 4.90 -27.82
CA ALA A 295 10.50 6.12 -28.24
C ALA A 295 9.10 5.81 -28.81
N ALA A 296 8.95 4.70 -29.53
CA ALA A 296 7.66 4.25 -30.03
C ALA A 296 6.69 3.91 -28.89
N ALA A 297 7.14 3.16 -27.88
CA ALA A 297 6.32 2.82 -26.72
C ALA A 297 5.88 4.07 -25.93
N LEU A 298 6.77 5.06 -25.75
CA LEU A 298 6.41 6.32 -25.10
C LEU A 298 5.46 7.20 -25.93
N ALA A 299 5.57 7.16 -27.26
CA ALA A 299 4.62 7.84 -28.14
C ALA A 299 3.21 7.21 -28.01
N GLU A 300 3.13 5.87 -28.03
CA GLU A 300 1.86 5.15 -27.82
C GLU A 300 1.25 5.44 -26.44
N ALA A 301 2.08 5.50 -25.39
CA ALA A 301 1.62 5.87 -24.04
C ALA A 301 0.96 7.25 -24.01
N ARG A 302 1.57 8.25 -24.68
CA ARG A 302 1.03 9.61 -24.78
C ARG A 302 -0.25 9.68 -25.61
N ASP A 303 -0.32 8.90 -26.70
CA ASP A 303 -1.55 8.80 -27.49
C ASP A 303 -2.70 8.18 -26.69
N CYS A 304 -2.41 7.16 -25.88
CA CYS A 304 -3.38 6.56 -24.97
C CYS A 304 -3.86 7.57 -23.93
N ALA A 305 -2.95 8.31 -23.28
CA ALA A 305 -3.31 9.37 -22.34
C ALA A 305 -4.17 10.46 -22.99
N ARG A 306 -3.82 10.91 -24.20
CA ARG A 306 -4.60 11.89 -24.97
C ARG A 306 -6.00 11.36 -25.28
N ARG A 307 -6.13 10.12 -25.77
CA ARG A 307 -7.43 9.50 -26.05
C ARG A 307 -8.28 9.36 -24.78
N ALA A 308 -7.68 8.96 -23.67
CA ALA A 308 -8.37 8.89 -22.39
C ALA A 308 -8.91 10.26 -21.94
N LEU A 309 -8.15 11.35 -22.14
CA LEU A 309 -8.57 12.73 -21.84
C LEU A 309 -9.60 13.29 -22.83
N GLU A 310 -9.58 12.87 -24.09
CA GLU A 310 -10.60 13.25 -25.07
C GLU A 310 -11.97 12.64 -24.72
N ILE A 311 -11.98 11.45 -24.12
CA ILE A 311 -13.18 10.77 -23.62
C ILE A 311 -13.61 11.32 -22.25
N ASP A 312 -12.66 11.39 -21.31
CA ASP A 312 -12.85 11.89 -19.95
C ASP A 312 -11.77 12.92 -19.61
N GLY A 313 -12.10 14.20 -19.81
CA GLY A 313 -11.18 15.32 -19.60
C GLY A 313 -10.72 15.55 -18.17
N TYR A 314 -11.25 14.80 -17.20
CA TYR A 314 -10.85 14.86 -15.79
C TYR A 314 -10.21 13.56 -15.29
N ASN A 315 -9.78 12.67 -16.19
CA ASN A 315 -9.20 11.39 -15.83
C ASN A 315 -7.80 11.55 -15.18
N PRO A 316 -7.63 11.24 -13.88
CA PRO A 316 -6.34 11.37 -13.20
C PRO A 316 -5.28 10.39 -13.74
N GLU A 317 -5.68 9.19 -14.13
CA GLU A 317 -4.78 8.15 -14.65
C GLU A 317 -4.16 8.57 -15.97
N ALA A 318 -4.93 9.23 -16.83
CA ALA A 318 -4.43 9.74 -18.10
C ALA A 318 -3.31 10.77 -17.90
N HIS A 319 -3.47 11.69 -16.94
CA HIS A 319 -2.41 12.62 -16.55
C HIS A 319 -1.20 11.89 -15.96
N ALA A 320 -1.42 10.86 -15.14
CA ALA A 320 -0.34 10.06 -14.57
C ALA A 320 0.49 9.36 -15.65
N ILE A 321 -0.14 8.76 -16.65
CA ILE A 321 0.54 8.06 -17.76
C ILE A 321 1.39 9.01 -18.58
N ASP A 322 0.85 10.18 -18.92
CA ASP A 322 1.61 11.20 -19.65
C ASP A 322 2.79 11.72 -18.79
N GLY A 323 2.59 11.84 -17.47
CA GLY A 323 3.65 12.12 -16.50
C GLY A 323 4.71 11.02 -16.45
N PHE A 324 4.33 9.75 -16.48
CA PHE A 324 5.25 8.62 -16.55
C PHE A 324 6.08 8.66 -17.82
N ALA A 325 5.44 8.93 -18.96
CA ALA A 325 6.15 9.01 -20.23
C ALA A 325 7.19 10.14 -20.24
N ASP A 326 6.86 11.30 -19.68
CA ASP A 326 7.79 12.42 -19.53
C ASP A 326 8.91 12.14 -18.54
N ALA A 327 8.61 11.49 -17.42
CA ALA A 327 9.63 11.06 -16.47
C ALA A 327 10.61 10.09 -17.15
N ILE A 328 10.11 9.15 -17.97
CA ILE A 328 10.93 8.18 -18.72
C ILE A 328 11.73 8.84 -19.88
N ASP A 329 11.34 10.04 -20.30
CA ASP A 329 12.10 10.88 -21.25
C ASP A 329 13.02 11.90 -20.54
N GLY A 330 13.09 11.89 -19.20
CA GLY A 330 13.90 12.83 -18.42
C GLY A 330 13.35 14.25 -18.34
N LYS A 331 12.10 14.47 -18.77
CA LYS A 331 11.41 15.76 -18.71
C LYS A 331 10.78 15.96 -17.32
N LEU A 332 11.62 16.01 -16.30
CA LEU A 332 11.20 15.92 -14.88
C LEU A 332 10.17 17.00 -14.50
N ALA A 333 10.40 18.26 -14.85
CA ALA A 333 9.46 19.35 -14.54
C ALA A 333 8.08 19.16 -15.16
N ALA A 334 8.01 18.66 -16.41
CA ALA A 334 6.75 18.38 -17.08
C ALA A 334 6.03 17.18 -16.43
N ALA A 335 6.78 16.14 -16.06
CA ALA A 335 6.25 14.99 -15.33
C ALA A 335 5.68 15.39 -13.96
N ILE A 336 6.40 16.24 -13.20
CA ILE A 336 5.94 16.76 -11.90
C ILE A 336 4.60 17.49 -12.04
N ALA A 337 4.46 18.36 -13.03
CA ALA A 337 3.21 19.09 -13.26
C ALA A 337 2.03 18.14 -13.57
N LYS A 338 2.28 17.10 -14.38
CA LYS A 338 1.27 16.10 -14.76
C LYS A 338 0.87 15.21 -13.58
N PHE A 339 1.82 14.71 -12.81
CA PHE A 339 1.52 13.96 -11.58
C PHE A 339 0.81 14.82 -10.54
N SER A 340 1.19 16.09 -10.39
CA SER A 340 0.51 17.02 -9.47
C SER A 340 -0.94 17.25 -9.89
N THR A 341 -1.20 17.35 -11.20
CA THR A 341 -2.57 17.43 -11.75
C THR A 341 -3.34 16.14 -11.46
N ALA A 342 -2.74 14.97 -11.68
CA ALA A 342 -3.35 13.68 -11.36
C ALA A 342 -3.73 13.58 -9.87
N LEU A 343 -2.85 14.00 -8.96
CA LEU A 343 -3.12 13.98 -7.51
C LEU A 343 -4.11 15.05 -7.06
N ALA A 344 -4.22 16.18 -7.78
CA ALA A 344 -5.27 17.15 -7.53
C ALA A 344 -6.66 16.61 -7.92
N LEU A 345 -6.71 15.74 -8.94
CA LEU A 345 -7.94 15.05 -9.38
C LEU A 345 -8.26 13.80 -8.56
N ASN A 346 -7.24 13.11 -8.03
CA ASN A 346 -7.37 11.96 -7.15
C ASN A 346 -6.24 11.94 -6.10
N ALA A 347 -6.52 12.50 -4.93
CA ALA A 347 -5.56 12.60 -3.83
C ALA A 347 -5.18 11.24 -3.21
N ASN A 348 -5.97 10.19 -3.48
CA ASN A 348 -5.79 8.84 -2.95
C ASN A 348 -4.89 7.95 -3.81
N HIS A 349 -4.34 8.47 -4.90
CA HIS A 349 -3.56 7.67 -5.81
C HIS A 349 -2.12 7.42 -5.30
N ALA A 350 -1.97 6.41 -4.44
CA ALA A 350 -0.71 6.08 -3.76
C ALA A 350 0.47 5.84 -4.73
N ASP A 351 0.26 5.09 -5.81
CA ASP A 351 1.33 4.79 -6.79
C ASP A 351 1.82 6.05 -7.51
N VAL A 352 0.90 6.96 -7.87
CA VAL A 352 1.24 8.24 -8.49
C VAL A 352 1.96 9.15 -7.50
N ALA A 353 1.55 9.17 -6.23
CA ALA A 353 2.28 9.90 -5.18
C ALA A 353 3.71 9.37 -5.01
N ALA A 354 3.89 8.05 -4.89
CA ALA A 354 5.24 7.47 -4.78
C ALA A 354 6.10 7.78 -6.02
N ARG A 355 5.50 7.81 -7.22
CA ARG A 355 6.22 8.19 -8.43
C ARG A 355 6.55 9.67 -8.53
N LEU A 356 5.63 10.55 -8.14
CA LEU A 356 5.89 11.99 -8.01
C LEU A 356 7.04 12.23 -7.05
N SER A 357 7.06 11.56 -5.90
CA SER A 357 8.17 11.63 -4.96
C SER A 357 9.51 11.28 -5.62
N LEU A 358 9.56 10.18 -6.37
CA LEU A 358 10.78 9.79 -7.07
C LEU A 358 11.21 10.86 -8.08
N THR A 359 10.28 11.40 -8.86
CA THR A 359 10.58 12.46 -9.84
C THR A 359 11.03 13.76 -9.17
N LEU A 360 10.42 14.17 -8.06
CA LEU A 360 10.83 15.31 -7.25
C LEU A 360 12.25 15.12 -6.69
N ALA A 361 12.58 13.90 -6.23
CA ALA A 361 13.92 13.59 -5.74
C ALA A 361 14.98 13.74 -6.85
N PHE A 362 14.68 13.28 -8.07
CA PHE A 362 15.56 13.49 -9.23
C PHE A 362 15.66 14.94 -9.68
N ASP A 363 14.58 15.72 -9.55
CA ASP A 363 14.56 17.16 -9.85
C ASP A 363 15.28 18.00 -8.77
N GLY A 364 15.59 17.39 -7.62
CA GLY A 364 16.28 18.04 -6.49
C GLY A 364 15.35 18.67 -5.45
N GLN A 365 14.03 18.49 -5.57
CA GLN A 365 13.03 18.98 -4.62
C GLN A 365 12.86 18.01 -3.43
N ILE A 366 13.95 17.81 -2.68
CA ILE A 366 14.08 16.68 -1.73
C ILE A 366 13.07 16.73 -0.57
N GLY A 367 12.85 17.89 0.03
CA GLY A 367 11.91 18.03 1.14
C GLY A 367 10.47 17.64 0.77
N GLU A 368 10.05 18.04 -0.44
CA GLU A 368 8.73 17.70 -0.96
C GLU A 368 8.66 16.23 -1.37
N ALA A 369 9.73 15.67 -1.93
CA ALA A 369 9.81 14.23 -2.21
C ALA A 369 9.56 13.40 -0.95
N ILE A 370 10.23 13.69 0.17
CA ILE A 370 10.04 12.98 1.44
C ILE A 370 8.58 13.08 1.92
N ARG A 371 7.99 14.29 1.84
CA ARG A 371 6.60 14.51 2.24
C ARG A 371 5.64 13.65 1.43
N VAL A 372 5.79 13.65 0.10
CA VAL A 372 4.92 12.91 -0.82
C VAL A 372 5.13 11.39 -0.70
N ALA A 373 6.36 10.91 -0.50
CA ALA A 373 6.62 9.48 -0.25
C ALA A 373 5.91 8.98 1.01
N ARG A 374 5.96 9.74 2.11
CA ARG A 374 5.25 9.40 3.35
C ARG A 374 3.73 9.41 3.16
N GLN A 375 3.22 10.33 2.36
CA GLN A 375 1.81 10.34 1.97
C GLN A 375 1.45 9.06 1.20
N ALA A 376 2.26 8.65 0.22
CA ALA A 376 2.03 7.41 -0.52
C ALA A 376 1.96 6.17 0.39
N ILE A 377 2.87 6.07 1.36
CA ILE A 377 2.87 5.01 2.37
C ILE A 377 1.61 5.07 3.25
N THR A 378 1.15 6.26 3.62
CA THR A 378 -0.08 6.44 4.40
C THR A 378 -1.32 5.99 3.62
N LEU A 379 -1.37 6.29 2.31
CA LEU A 379 -2.46 5.88 1.43
C LEU A 379 -2.50 4.37 1.16
N ASN A 380 -1.38 3.68 1.37
CA ASN A 380 -1.27 2.24 1.18
C ASN A 380 -0.45 1.60 2.31
N PRO A 381 -1.01 1.38 3.51
CA PRO A 381 -0.29 0.79 4.64
C PRO A 381 0.41 -0.55 4.34
N HIS A 382 -0.13 -1.34 3.41
CA HIS A 382 0.52 -2.55 2.87
C HIS A 382 1.19 -2.29 1.51
N TYR A 383 1.96 -1.22 1.42
CA TYR A 383 2.63 -0.83 0.18
C TYR A 383 3.62 -1.89 -0.34
N PRO A 384 3.78 -1.97 -1.68
CA PRO A 384 4.87 -2.71 -2.29
C PRO A 384 6.24 -2.15 -1.89
N GLY A 385 7.25 -3.00 -1.71
CA GLY A 385 8.55 -2.58 -1.17
C GLY A 385 9.24 -1.41 -1.89
N TRP A 386 8.95 -1.19 -3.17
CA TRP A 386 9.53 -0.07 -3.92
C TRP A 386 9.15 1.31 -3.36
N TYR A 387 8.05 1.44 -2.60
CA TYR A 387 7.72 2.70 -1.89
C TYR A 387 8.78 3.04 -0.84
N ALA A 388 9.22 2.04 -0.06
CA ALA A 388 10.30 2.22 0.90
C ALA A 388 11.61 2.55 0.19
N GLY A 389 11.89 1.91 -0.96
CA GLY A 389 13.03 2.29 -1.81
C GLY A 389 12.99 3.75 -2.27
N VAL A 390 11.82 4.26 -2.69
CA VAL A 390 11.65 5.68 -3.08
C VAL A 390 11.86 6.61 -1.88
N LEU A 391 11.27 6.30 -0.73
CA LEU A 391 11.44 7.09 0.49
C LEU A 391 12.92 7.11 0.92
N GLY A 392 13.56 5.94 0.93
CA GLY A 392 14.97 5.79 1.27
C GLY A 392 15.87 6.61 0.35
N PHE A 393 15.57 6.64 -0.95
CA PHE A 393 16.31 7.46 -1.91
C PHE A 393 16.20 8.96 -1.58
N ALA A 394 15.00 9.46 -1.30
CA ALA A 394 14.82 10.86 -0.92
C ALA A 394 15.50 11.19 0.43
N LEU A 395 15.41 10.31 1.42
CA LEU A 395 16.07 10.45 2.73
C LEU A 395 17.60 10.45 2.62
N ARG A 396 18.16 9.61 1.74
CA ARG A 396 19.61 9.59 1.44
C ARG A 396 20.05 10.95 0.90
N LEU A 397 19.31 11.51 -0.06
CA LEU A 397 19.64 12.80 -0.67
C LEU A 397 19.56 13.96 0.33
N ASP A 398 18.72 13.85 1.36
CA ASP A 398 18.59 14.80 2.47
C ASP A 398 19.69 14.61 3.55
N GLY A 399 20.49 13.55 3.48
CA GLY A 399 21.52 13.21 4.46
C GLY A 399 21.00 12.50 5.72
N ARG A 400 19.73 12.09 5.73
CA ARG A 400 19.08 11.35 6.84
C ARG A 400 19.40 9.86 6.74
N TYR A 401 20.68 9.53 6.84
CA TYR A 401 21.20 8.20 6.51
C TYR A 401 20.63 7.06 7.35
N ASP A 402 20.41 7.26 8.65
CA ASP A 402 19.83 6.20 9.51
C ASP A 402 18.40 5.83 9.08
N GLU A 403 17.59 6.81 8.70
CA GLU A 403 16.23 6.56 8.18
C GLU A 403 16.26 5.98 6.76
N ALA A 404 17.21 6.41 5.93
CA ALA A 404 17.41 5.84 4.59
C ALA A 404 17.79 4.35 4.68
N ILE A 405 18.71 3.97 5.58
CA ILE A 405 19.09 2.58 5.82
C ILE A 405 17.86 1.76 6.23
N ALA A 406 17.08 2.24 7.20
CA ALA A 406 15.86 1.54 7.62
C ALA A 406 14.89 1.31 6.45
N ALA A 407 14.67 2.33 5.62
CA ALA A 407 13.78 2.23 4.46
C ALA A 407 14.32 1.24 3.39
N PHE A 408 15.63 1.23 3.12
CA PHE A 408 16.22 0.28 2.17
C PHE A 408 16.28 -1.15 2.70
N THR A 409 16.47 -1.35 4.00
CA THR A 409 16.35 -2.66 4.66
C THR A 409 14.93 -3.20 4.50
N GLU A 410 13.92 -2.40 4.82
CA GLU A 410 12.52 -2.79 4.64
C GLU A 410 12.19 -3.11 3.17
N TYR A 411 12.76 -2.36 2.23
CA TYR A 411 12.62 -2.68 0.80
C TYR A 411 13.15 -4.09 0.48
N GLY A 412 14.33 -4.45 0.99
CA GLY A 412 14.91 -5.78 0.82
C GLY A 412 14.12 -6.90 1.51
N GLU A 413 13.49 -6.63 2.65
CA GLU A 413 12.61 -7.57 3.35
C GLU A 413 11.31 -7.85 2.58
N LYS A 414 10.75 -6.83 1.93
CA LYS A 414 9.54 -6.96 1.10
C LYS A 414 9.82 -7.54 -0.29
N VAL A 415 11.00 -7.28 -0.85
CA VAL A 415 11.41 -7.75 -2.18
C VAL A 415 12.84 -8.24 -2.14
N GLU A 416 13.00 -9.56 -2.09
CA GLU A 416 14.31 -10.20 -1.97
C GLU A 416 15.29 -9.75 -3.07
N GLY A 417 16.50 -9.34 -2.67
CA GLY A 417 17.55 -8.88 -3.57
C GLY A 417 17.47 -7.40 -3.99
N PHE A 418 16.52 -6.64 -3.46
CA PHE A 418 16.44 -5.18 -3.63
C PHE A 418 16.92 -4.43 -2.38
N GLY A 419 17.09 -3.11 -2.48
CA GLY A 419 17.63 -2.25 -1.41
C GLY A 419 19.14 -2.34 -1.18
N HIS A 420 19.77 -3.49 -1.43
CA HIS A 420 21.20 -3.69 -1.15
C HIS A 420 22.15 -2.74 -1.90
N LEU A 421 21.85 -2.38 -3.16
CA LEU A 421 22.67 -1.42 -3.90
C LEU A 421 22.65 -0.04 -3.25
N ASP A 422 21.46 0.40 -2.83
CA ASP A 422 21.29 1.69 -2.16
C ASP A 422 21.94 1.69 -0.77
N LEU A 423 21.87 0.56 -0.04
CA LEU A 423 22.57 0.38 1.24
C LEU A 423 24.09 0.46 1.07
N VAL A 424 24.67 -0.15 0.03
CA VAL A 424 26.10 0.00 -0.29
C VAL A 424 26.46 1.48 -0.41
N ILE A 425 25.68 2.23 -1.19
CA ILE A 425 25.96 3.65 -1.43
C ILE A 425 25.84 4.46 -0.14
N VAL A 426 24.77 4.28 0.64
CA VAL A 426 24.58 4.99 1.92
C VAL A 426 25.70 4.68 2.92
N HIS A 427 26.13 3.41 3.03
CA HIS A 427 27.21 3.05 3.94
C HIS A 427 28.55 3.69 3.53
N ILE A 428 28.86 3.77 2.24
CA ILE A 428 30.03 4.51 1.76
C ILE A 428 29.91 6.01 2.05
N GLU A 429 28.76 6.63 1.81
CA GLU A 429 28.52 8.05 2.11
C GLU A 429 28.68 8.37 3.61
N ARG A 430 28.36 7.41 4.49
CA ARG A 430 28.58 7.49 5.95
C ARG A 430 30.03 7.18 6.38
N GLY A 431 30.85 6.65 5.48
CA GLY A 431 32.22 6.22 5.77
C GLY A 431 32.35 4.82 6.39
N ASP A 432 31.30 4.01 6.33
CA ASP A 432 31.29 2.63 6.82
C ASP A 432 31.58 1.63 5.69
N LEU A 433 32.87 1.50 5.35
CA LEU A 433 33.32 0.60 4.30
C LEU A 433 33.07 -0.89 4.62
N VAL A 434 33.02 -1.25 5.90
CA VAL A 434 32.80 -2.65 6.31
C VAL A 434 31.37 -3.06 5.99
N ALA A 435 30.39 -2.29 6.46
CA ALA A 435 28.98 -2.54 6.16
C ALA A 435 28.71 -2.48 4.64
N ALA A 436 29.32 -1.52 3.93
CA ALA A 436 29.19 -1.43 2.48
C ALA A 436 29.67 -2.69 1.76
N ARG A 437 30.78 -3.31 2.19
CA ARG A 437 31.29 -4.56 1.61
C ARG A 437 30.39 -5.75 1.92
N GLU A 438 29.81 -5.81 3.12
CA GLU A 438 28.85 -6.85 3.47
C GLU A 438 27.60 -6.80 2.58
N GLU A 439 27.06 -5.60 2.33
CA GLU A 439 25.94 -5.41 1.41
C GLU A 439 26.32 -5.70 -0.04
N ALA A 440 27.53 -5.34 -0.47
CA ALA A 440 28.03 -5.68 -1.81
C ALA A 440 28.10 -7.20 -2.05
N LEU A 441 28.48 -7.99 -1.02
CA LEU A 441 28.43 -9.45 -1.10
C LEU A 441 26.99 -9.98 -1.26
N ARG A 442 26.01 -9.34 -0.61
CA ARG A 442 24.59 -9.68 -0.79
C ARG A 442 24.10 -9.32 -2.19
N VAL A 443 24.51 -8.18 -2.75
CA VAL A 443 24.24 -7.82 -4.15
C VAL A 443 24.73 -8.92 -5.08
N LEU A 444 25.97 -9.41 -4.92
CA LEU A 444 26.53 -10.46 -5.78
C LEU A 444 25.88 -11.83 -5.56
N ARG A 445 25.39 -12.13 -4.35
CA ARG A 445 24.61 -13.35 -4.09
C ARG A 445 23.29 -13.35 -4.87
N TYR A 446 22.60 -12.22 -4.92
CA TYR A 446 21.34 -12.09 -5.65
C TYR A 446 21.51 -11.83 -7.15
N ARG A 447 22.59 -11.16 -7.55
CA ARG A 447 22.92 -10.82 -8.93
C ARG A 447 24.37 -11.21 -9.23
N PRO A 448 24.67 -12.51 -9.45
CA PRO A 448 26.05 -12.97 -9.69
C PRO A 448 26.71 -12.36 -10.94
N GLN A 449 25.91 -11.87 -11.89
CA GLN A 449 26.35 -11.22 -13.13
C GLN A 449 26.25 -9.69 -13.06
N PHE A 450 26.12 -9.11 -11.86
CA PHE A 450 26.09 -7.67 -11.69
C PHE A 450 27.35 -7.03 -12.26
N SER A 451 27.20 -5.86 -12.87
CA SER A 451 28.30 -4.94 -13.17
C SER A 451 27.83 -3.50 -13.03
N ILE A 452 28.73 -2.60 -12.61
CA ILE A 452 28.43 -1.17 -12.49
C ILE A 452 28.06 -0.59 -13.86
N GLY A 453 28.71 -1.04 -14.95
CA GLY A 453 28.37 -0.65 -16.32
C GLY A 453 26.91 -0.93 -16.69
N LYS A 454 26.44 -2.16 -16.48
CA LYS A 454 25.03 -2.52 -16.74
C LYS A 454 24.07 -1.80 -15.80
N TRP A 455 24.46 -1.62 -14.54
CA TRP A 455 23.68 -0.84 -13.60
C TRP A 455 23.51 0.61 -14.05
N ARG A 456 24.58 1.27 -14.54
CA ARG A 456 24.51 2.64 -15.08
C ARG A 456 23.48 2.78 -16.20
N GLU A 457 23.37 1.79 -17.09
CA GLU A 457 22.37 1.79 -18.17
C GLU A 457 20.93 1.81 -17.64
N THR A 458 20.70 1.31 -16.42
CA THR A 458 19.37 1.31 -15.77
C THR A 458 19.08 2.58 -14.97
N GLN A 459 20.09 3.41 -14.67
CA GLN A 459 19.92 4.65 -13.91
C GLN A 459 19.46 5.79 -14.81
N LEU A 460 18.32 5.54 -15.47
CA LEU A 460 17.67 6.53 -16.31
C LEU A 460 17.41 7.78 -15.46
N PHE A 461 17.80 8.96 -15.98
CA PHE A 461 17.54 10.29 -15.36
C PHE A 461 18.39 10.66 -14.15
N ALA A 462 19.40 9.87 -13.79
CA ALA A 462 20.36 10.31 -12.78
C ALA A 462 21.16 11.53 -13.28
N ASP A 463 21.31 12.54 -12.42
CA ASP A 463 22.32 13.58 -12.62
C ASP A 463 23.67 12.90 -12.91
N PRO A 464 24.35 13.18 -14.04
CA PRO A 464 25.61 12.52 -14.40
C PRO A 464 26.66 12.61 -13.28
N ALA A 465 26.71 13.72 -12.54
CA ALA A 465 27.63 13.87 -11.42
C ALA A 465 27.24 13.02 -10.20
N ARG A 466 25.94 12.80 -9.97
CA ARG A 466 25.45 11.83 -8.99
C ARG A 466 25.76 10.41 -9.42
N LEU A 467 25.47 10.06 -10.67
CA LEU A 467 25.69 8.71 -11.20
C LEU A 467 27.14 8.28 -11.06
N GLU A 468 28.09 9.17 -11.36
CA GLU A 468 29.51 8.88 -11.18
C GLU A 468 29.93 8.75 -9.71
N ARG A 469 29.34 9.54 -8.80
CA ARG A 469 29.58 9.38 -7.36
C ARG A 469 29.05 8.04 -6.84
N ASP A 470 27.82 7.69 -7.21
CA ASP A 470 27.19 6.44 -6.81
C ASP A 470 27.97 5.24 -7.41
N ALA A 471 28.37 5.30 -8.68
CA ALA A 471 29.22 4.28 -9.30
C ALA A 471 30.58 4.13 -8.60
N ALA A 472 31.21 5.24 -8.22
CA ALA A 472 32.46 5.21 -7.47
C ALA A 472 32.26 4.59 -6.08
N ALA A 473 31.13 4.85 -5.40
CA ALA A 473 30.80 4.23 -4.12
C ALA A 473 30.64 2.71 -4.26
N LEU A 474 29.90 2.25 -5.27
CA LEU A 474 29.77 0.81 -5.56
C LEU A 474 31.15 0.16 -5.82
N GLY A 475 32.03 0.83 -6.56
CA GLY A 475 33.39 0.37 -6.83
C GLY A 475 34.27 0.28 -5.57
N GLN A 476 34.16 1.26 -4.66
CA GLN A 476 34.88 1.24 -3.37
C GLN A 476 34.47 0.05 -2.49
N ALA A 477 33.20 -0.35 -2.56
CA ALA A 477 32.67 -1.52 -1.88
C ALA A 477 33.06 -2.86 -2.55
N GLY A 478 33.76 -2.83 -3.69
CA GLY A 478 34.28 -4.01 -4.37
C GLY A 478 33.33 -4.63 -5.40
N LEU A 479 32.29 -3.92 -5.84
CA LEU A 479 31.45 -4.38 -6.94
C LEU A 479 32.19 -4.29 -8.29
N PRO A 480 31.99 -5.28 -9.19
CA PRO A 480 32.68 -5.34 -10.48
C PRO A 480 32.25 -4.20 -11.41
N ALA A 481 33.23 -3.63 -12.12
CA ALA A 481 33.04 -2.52 -13.06
C ALA A 481 32.09 -2.87 -14.22
#